data_AF-A0AAQ4EWB6-F1
#
_entry.id   AF-A0AAQ4EWB6-F1
#
_cell.length_a   1.000
_cell.length_b   1.000
_cell.length_c   1.000
_cell.angle_alpha   90.00
_cell.angle_beta   90.00
_cell.angle_gamma   90.00
#
_symmetry.space_group_name_H-M   'P 1'
#
loop_
_entity.id
_entity.type
_entity.pdbx_description
1 polymer ?
#
loop_
_entity_poly.entity_id
_entity_poly.type
_entity_poly.pdbx_seq_one_letter_code
_entity_poly.pdbx_strand_id
1 'polypeptide(L)'
;MKFKYYLLCDAGGFDEGYEELLYQESDNSCGIMNITITMGEQGGIELTWFDLRVRNSSVRTGPTEKCRDLYKNYTKKQQPTAQIYYKMCQHMPQDKTDSTTPHYILNGRG
;
A
#
# COMPACT_ATOMS: atom_id res chain seq x y z
N MET A 1 -2.26 2.16 15.31
CA MET A 1 -0.85 2.55 15.04
C MET A 1 -0.87 3.49 13.84
N LYS A 2 -0.17 4.63 13.88
CA LYS A 2 -0.20 5.66 12.81
C LYS A 2 1.18 5.84 12.17
N PHE A 3 1.23 5.82 10.85
CA PHE A 3 2.43 6.05 10.04
C PHE A 3 2.26 7.33 9.24
N LYS A 4 3.14 8.30 9.45
CA LYS A 4 3.11 9.56 8.69
C LYS A 4 4.03 9.46 7.48
N TYR A 5 3.61 10.07 6.37
CA TYR A 5 4.41 10.20 5.16
C TYR A 5 4.12 11.54 4.49
N TYR A 6 5.07 12.01 3.70
CA TYR A 6 4.96 13.25 2.94
C TYR A 6 5.00 12.89 1.47
N LEU A 7 3.95 13.25 0.73
CA LEU A 7 3.91 13.06 -0.73
C LEU A 7 4.29 14.38 -1.41
N LEU A 8 5.20 14.29 -2.37
CA LEU A 8 5.51 15.38 -3.29
C LEU A 8 4.54 15.26 -4.47
N CYS A 9 3.53 16.11 -4.54
CA CYS A 9 2.72 16.28 -5.75
C CYS A 9 3.32 17.40 -6.62
N ASP A 10 3.35 17.20 -7.94
CA ASP A 10 4.11 17.96 -8.96
C ASP A 10 3.81 19.48 -9.06
N ALA A 11 2.98 20.05 -8.19
CA ALA A 11 2.67 21.48 -8.13
C ALA A 11 3.31 22.23 -6.93
N GLY A 12 4.30 21.64 -6.25
CA GLY A 12 5.12 22.34 -5.25
C GLY A 12 4.52 22.50 -3.85
N GLY A 13 3.42 21.81 -3.55
CA GLY A 13 2.85 21.70 -2.20
C GLY A 13 3.32 20.42 -1.49
N PHE A 14 3.48 20.48 -0.17
CA PHE A 14 3.59 19.28 0.66
C PHE A 14 2.19 18.73 0.91
N ASP A 15 1.91 17.54 0.40
CA ASP A 15 0.74 16.80 0.84
C ASP A 15 1.13 15.97 2.06
N GLU A 16 0.48 16.24 3.19
CA GLU A 16 0.68 15.46 4.41
C GLU A 16 -0.25 14.26 4.41
N GLY A 17 0.32 13.07 4.50
CA GLY A 17 -0.42 11.82 4.55
C GLY A 17 -0.17 11.03 5.82
N TYR A 18 -1.15 10.25 6.24
CA TYR A 18 -0.93 9.21 7.22
C TYR A 18 -1.75 7.95 6.93
N GLU A 19 -1.18 6.80 7.30
CA GLU A 19 -1.88 5.52 7.34
C GLU A 19 -2.12 5.13 8.80
N GLU A 20 -3.34 4.74 9.14
CA GLU A 20 -3.68 4.21 10.44
C GLU A 20 -4.12 2.75 10.33
N LEU A 21 -3.41 1.87 11.03
CA LEU A 21 -3.81 0.47 11.17
C LEU A 21 -5.02 0.38 12.10
N LEU A 22 -6.18 0.07 11.53
CA LEU A 22 -7.45 -0.11 12.25
C LEU A 22 -7.63 -1.53 12.77
N TYR A 23 -7.19 -2.51 11.99
CA TYR A 23 -7.33 -3.93 12.30
C TYR A 23 -6.19 -4.74 11.68
N GLN A 24 -5.74 -5.76 12.41
CA GLN A 24 -4.78 -6.75 11.92
C GLN A 24 -5.15 -8.11 12.52
N GLU A 25 -5.16 -9.14 11.68
CA GLU A 25 -5.27 -10.52 12.15
C GLU A 25 -4.03 -10.92 12.96
N SER A 26 -4.19 -11.82 13.93
CA SER A 26 -3.09 -12.26 14.80
C SER A 26 -1.95 -12.95 14.04
N ASP A 27 -2.24 -13.57 12.90
CA ASP A 27 -1.28 -14.23 12.00
C ASP A 27 -0.72 -13.28 10.92
N ASN A 28 -1.14 -12.01 10.95
CA ASN A 28 -0.80 -10.97 9.98
C ASN A 28 -1.22 -11.31 8.53
N SER A 29 -2.21 -12.19 8.34
CA SER A 29 -2.70 -12.57 7.01
C SER A 29 -3.48 -11.44 6.32
N CYS A 30 -4.16 -10.61 7.10
CA CYS A 30 -4.99 -9.50 6.65
C CYS A 30 -4.89 -8.30 7.58
N GLY A 31 -4.99 -7.10 7.03
CA GLY A 31 -5.07 -5.86 7.78
C GLY A 31 -5.93 -4.81 7.08
N ILE A 32 -6.50 -3.90 7.86
CA ILE A 32 -7.29 -2.77 7.38
C ILE A 32 -6.59 -1.49 7.75
N MET A 33 -6.31 -0.67 6.74
CA MET A 33 -5.69 0.65 6.91
C MET A 33 -6.71 1.74 6.59
N ASN A 34 -6.71 2.80 7.38
CA ASN A 34 -7.31 4.07 7.03
C ASN A 34 -6.22 4.97 6.45
N ILE A 35 -6.42 5.46 5.23
CA ILE A 35 -5.47 6.30 4.53
C ILE A 35 -6.07 7.70 4.44
N THR A 36 -5.31 8.68 4.91
CA THR A 36 -5.69 10.09 4.83
C THR A 36 -4.57 10.86 4.14
N ILE A 37 -4.94 11.67 3.15
CA ILE A 37 -4.05 12.65 2.52
C ILE A 37 -4.71 14.01 2.63
N THR A 38 -3.92 14.99 3.04
CA THR A 38 -4.30 16.40 3.07
C THR A 38 -3.61 17.11 1.92
N MET A 39 -4.39 17.61 0.96
CA MET A 39 -3.92 18.30 -0.23
C MET A 39 -4.09 19.82 -0.14
N GLY A 40 -3.10 20.55 -0.68
CA GLY A 40 -3.12 22.01 -0.84
C GLY A 40 -2.48 22.79 0.33
N GLU A 41 -2.16 24.06 0.08
CA GLU A 41 -1.58 24.94 1.11
C GLU A 41 -2.53 25.02 2.33
N GLN A 42 -1.98 24.74 3.52
CA GLN A 42 -2.68 24.86 4.80
C GLN A 42 -3.91 23.94 4.99
N GLY A 43 -3.96 22.81 4.28
CA GLY A 43 -4.96 21.76 4.55
C GLY A 43 -6.32 21.96 3.90
N GLY A 44 -6.33 22.41 2.65
CA GLY A 44 -7.55 22.75 1.93
C GLY A 44 -8.50 21.57 1.69
N ILE A 45 -7.98 20.36 1.41
CA ILE A 45 -8.81 19.18 1.11
C ILE A 45 -8.26 17.94 1.81
N GLU A 46 -9.07 17.28 2.63
CA GLU A 46 -8.76 15.97 3.21
C GLU A 46 -9.43 14.86 2.37
N LEU A 47 -8.63 13.96 1.81
CA LEU A 47 -9.07 12.74 1.15
C LEU A 47 -8.81 11.56 2.05
N THR A 48 -9.86 10.78 2.34
CA THR A 48 -9.78 9.62 3.21
C THR A 48 -10.42 8.39 2.56
N TRP A 49 -9.71 7.26 2.57
CA TRP A 49 -10.21 5.96 2.09
C TRP A 49 -9.66 4.80 2.92
N PHE A 50 -10.25 3.61 2.74
CA PHE A 50 -9.81 2.41 3.44
C PHE A 50 -9.21 1.37 2.48
N ASP A 51 -8.08 0.81 2.90
CA ASP A 51 -7.44 -0.33 2.23
C ASP A 51 -7.65 -1.60 3.05
N LEU A 52 -8.08 -2.68 2.38
CA LEU A 52 -7.90 -4.04 2.88
C LEU A 52 -6.63 -4.60 2.23
N ARG A 53 -5.63 -4.91 3.04
CA ARG A 53 -4.34 -5.46 2.59
C ARG A 53 -4.22 -6.91 3.03
N VAL A 54 -3.77 -7.78 2.12
CA VAL A 54 -3.54 -9.21 2.38
C VAL A 54 -2.06 -9.51 2.24
N ARG A 55 -1.50 -10.29 3.17
CA ARG A 55 -0.09 -10.70 3.10
C ARG A 55 0.15 -11.56 1.88
N ASN A 56 1.32 -11.39 1.26
CA ASN A 56 1.71 -12.13 0.04
C ASN A 56 1.51 -13.65 0.15
N SER A 57 1.92 -14.24 1.27
CA SER A 57 1.76 -15.67 1.56
C SER A 57 0.30 -16.12 1.68
N SER A 58 -0.62 -15.20 1.98
CA SER A 58 -2.05 -15.44 2.20
C SER A 58 -2.91 -14.97 1.01
N VAL A 59 -2.32 -14.47 -0.07
CA VAL A 59 -3.06 -13.91 -1.20
C VAL A 59 -3.90 -14.97 -1.94
N ARG A 60 -3.44 -16.23 -1.94
CA ARG A 60 -4.14 -17.34 -2.60
C ARG A 60 -5.42 -17.72 -1.88
N THR A 61 -5.39 -17.67 -0.54
CA THR A 61 -6.57 -17.90 0.31
C THR A 61 -7.44 -16.65 0.39
N GLY A 62 -6.84 -15.47 0.23
CA GLY A 62 -7.52 -14.19 0.37
C GLY A 62 -7.66 -13.76 1.85
N PRO A 63 -8.41 -12.68 2.11
CA PRO A 63 -8.67 -12.22 3.47
C PRO A 63 -9.61 -13.17 4.21
N THR A 64 -9.45 -13.23 5.53
CA THR A 64 -10.40 -13.92 6.42
C THR A 64 -11.79 -13.30 6.30
N GLU A 65 -12.82 -14.09 6.61
CA GLU A 65 -14.20 -13.60 6.62
C GLU A 65 -14.37 -12.40 7.57
N LYS A 66 -13.79 -12.50 8.77
CA LYS A 66 -13.78 -11.42 9.75
C LYS A 66 -13.15 -10.13 9.21
N CYS A 67 -11.98 -10.21 8.58
CA CYS A 67 -11.31 -9.04 8.00
C CYS A 67 -12.17 -8.40 6.88
N ARG A 68 -12.77 -9.23 6.03
CA ARG A 68 -13.67 -8.78 4.97
C ARG A 68 -14.92 -8.07 5.51
N ASP A 69 -15.53 -8.61 6.57
CA ASP A 69 -16.76 -8.03 7.13
C ASP A 69 -16.48 -6.73 7.89
N LEU A 70 -15.35 -6.65 8.59
CA LEU A 70 -14.87 -5.40 9.18
C LEU A 70 -14.61 -4.34 8.10
N TYR A 71 -13.96 -4.72 6.99
CA TYR A 71 -13.71 -3.80 5.88
C TYR A 71 -15.01 -3.26 5.29
N LYS A 72 -15.99 -4.13 5.01
CA LYS A 72 -17.32 -3.72 4.55
C LYS A 72 -18.00 -2.75 5.51
N ASN A 73 -17.79 -2.91 6.81
CA ASN A 73 -18.34 -2.00 7.81
C ASN A 73 -17.67 -0.61 7.74
N TYR A 74 -16.34 -0.55 7.61
CA TYR A 74 -15.61 0.71 7.44
C TYR A 74 -15.99 1.44 6.14
N THR A 75 -16.14 0.70 5.04
CA THR A 75 -16.46 1.27 3.73
C THR A 75 -17.95 1.47 3.50
N LYS A 76 -18.84 1.17 4.45
CA LYS A 76 -20.31 1.21 4.25
C LYS A 76 -20.82 2.56 3.74
N LYS A 77 -20.14 3.65 4.09
CA LYS A 77 -20.48 5.03 3.70
C LYS A 77 -19.67 5.54 2.49
N GLN A 78 -18.69 4.77 2.02
CA GLN A 78 -17.82 5.13 0.90
C GLN A 78 -18.22 4.32 -0.34
N GLN A 79 -18.50 5.01 -1.44
CA GLN A 79 -18.68 4.39 -2.75
C GLN A 79 -17.77 5.09 -3.77
N PRO A 80 -17.15 4.36 -4.71
CA PRO A 80 -17.06 2.91 -4.87
C PRO A 80 -15.83 2.29 -4.18
N THR A 81 -15.90 0.99 -3.83
CA THR A 81 -14.69 0.20 -3.47
C THR A 81 -14.07 -0.38 -4.75
N ALA A 82 -12.74 -0.46 -4.81
CA ALA A 82 -12.01 -0.96 -5.97
C ALA A 82 -11.15 -2.17 -5.59
N GLN A 83 -11.20 -3.24 -6.40
CA GLN A 83 -10.25 -4.33 -6.30
C GLN A 83 -8.99 -3.99 -7.12
N ILE A 84 -7.90 -3.70 -6.44
CA ILE A 84 -6.62 -3.32 -7.07
C ILE A 84 -5.68 -4.51 -7.30
N TYR A 85 -5.94 -5.65 -6.67
CA TYR A 85 -5.08 -6.84 -6.73
C TYR A 85 -5.80 -8.03 -7.36
N TYR A 86 -5.15 -8.66 -8.35
CA TYR A 86 -5.67 -9.81 -9.08
C TYR A 86 -4.66 -10.96 -9.07
N LYS A 87 -5.13 -12.20 -9.28
CA LYS A 87 -4.26 -13.39 -9.33
C LYS A 87 -3.11 -13.26 -10.34
N MET A 88 -3.34 -12.53 -11.43
CA MET A 88 -2.33 -12.25 -12.46
C MET A 88 -1.16 -11.39 -11.94
N CYS A 89 -1.38 -10.55 -10.92
CA CYS A 89 -0.36 -9.69 -10.31
C CYS A 89 0.77 -10.47 -9.62
N GLN A 90 0.58 -11.76 -9.30
CA GLN A 90 1.63 -12.56 -8.67
C GLN A 90 2.78 -12.95 -9.60
N HIS A 91 2.57 -12.87 -10.91
CA HIS A 91 3.64 -13.14 -11.87
C HIS A 91 4.50 -11.89 -11.99
N MET A 92 5.35 -11.63 -10.99
CA MET A 92 6.56 -10.85 -11.25
C MET A 92 7.35 -11.62 -12.30
N PRO A 93 7.90 -10.97 -13.35
CA PRO A 93 8.88 -11.62 -14.20
C PRO A 93 9.94 -12.18 -13.27
N GLN A 94 10.12 -13.51 -13.29
CA GLN A 94 11.32 -14.10 -12.75
C GLN A 94 12.43 -13.57 -13.64
N ASP A 95 13.09 -12.51 -13.20
CA ASP A 95 14.42 -12.23 -13.69
C ASP A 95 15.20 -13.50 -13.35
N LYS A 96 15.42 -14.34 -14.37
CA LYS A 96 16.39 -15.40 -14.33
C LYS A 96 17.74 -14.70 -14.25
N THR A 97 18.04 -14.17 -13.07
CA THR A 97 19.40 -13.86 -12.68
C THR A 97 20.05 -15.21 -12.45
N ASP A 98 20.50 -15.83 -13.55
CA ASP A 98 21.82 -16.43 -13.48
C ASP A 98 22.72 -15.33 -12.93
N SER A 99 23.05 -15.46 -11.65
CA SER A 99 23.95 -14.59 -10.93
C SER A 99 25.32 -14.68 -11.59
N THR A 100 25.49 -13.91 -12.66
CA THR A 100 26.80 -13.51 -13.15
C THR A 100 26.99 -12.13 -12.59
N THR A 101 27.70 -12.09 -11.46
CA THR A 101 28.10 -10.89 -10.73
C THR A 101 28.43 -9.74 -11.69
N PRO A 102 27.77 -8.57 -11.59
CA PRO A 102 28.21 -7.42 -12.36
C PRO A 102 29.56 -6.95 -11.79
N HIS A 103 30.65 -7.25 -12.52
CA HIS A 103 31.94 -6.63 -12.31
C HIS A 103 31.82 -5.14 -12.66
N TYR A 104 31.68 -4.28 -11.66
CA TYR A 104 31.93 -2.86 -11.81
C TYR A 104 33.43 -2.65 -11.98
N ILE A 105 33.88 -2.47 -13.23
CA ILE A 105 35.22 -1.95 -13.52
C ILE A 105 35.20 -0.46 -13.21
N LEU A 106 35.79 -0.06 -12.08
CA LEU A 106 36.12 1.33 -11.80
C LEU A 106 37.30 1.73 -12.69
N ASN A 107 37.02 2.37 -13.83
CA ASN A 107 38.05 3.04 -14.62
C ASN A 107 38.48 4.32 -13.90
N GLY A 108 39.51 4.21 -13.06
CA GLY A 108 40.24 5.36 -12.53
C GLY A 108 41.10 6.00 -13.62
N ARG A 109 40.82 7.26 -13.96
CA ARG A 109 41.75 8.14 -14.67
C ARG A 109 42.87 8.54 -13.69
N GLY A 110 44.09 8.11 -13.99
CA GLY A 110 45.34 8.75 -13.55
C GLY A 110 45.90 9.62 -14.66
#